data_AF-A0A923Z5W1-F1
#
_entry.id   AF-A0A923Z5W1-F1
#
_cell.length_a   1.000
_cell.length_b   1.000
_cell.length_c   1.000
_cell.angle_alpha   90.00
_cell.angle_beta   90.00
_cell.angle_gamma   90.00
#
_symmetry.space_group_name_H-M   'P 1'
#
loop_
_entity.id
_entity.type
_entity.pdbx_description
1 polymer ?
#
loop_
_entity_poly.entity_id
_entity_poly.type
_entity_poly.pdbx_seq_one_letter_code
_entity_poly.pdbx_strand_id
1 'polypeptide(L)'
;KKLPSDGVEIFFTQVFRDGFFHADMHPGNILVSVEPATFGRYIALDFGIVGTLNDFDKDYLSQNFLAFFRRDYKRVAEAHIESGWAPKETRVDELESAVRACCEPIFDRPLRDISFGQVLLRLFQTSRRFNVEVQPQLVLLQKTLLNIEGLGRQLDPDLDLWKTAKPHLERWMNEQIGFAGFIAQVKEEMPRYSKLIPQMPRLAHQALTQLARSENRDEELMRQVVAELRRTNRILMLVVYFGGGLIGGVVLLQIVLRWTVFL
;
A
#
# COMPACT_ATOMS: atom_id res chain seq x y z
N LYS A 1 -28.79 1.38 12.10
CA LYS A 1 -28.16 1.92 10.87
C LYS A 1 -26.78 2.53 11.12
N LYS A 2 -26.59 3.47 12.05
CA LYS A 2 -25.26 4.08 12.29
C LYS A 2 -24.22 3.10 12.87
N LEU A 3 -24.60 2.34 13.89
CA LEU A 3 -23.72 1.40 14.59
C LEU A 3 -22.95 0.44 13.65
N PRO A 4 -23.59 -0.33 12.76
CA PRO A 4 -22.86 -1.23 11.85
C PRO A 4 -21.85 -0.53 10.96
N SER A 5 -22.17 0.67 10.48
CA SER A 5 -21.25 1.51 9.70
C SER A 5 -20.04 1.94 10.51
N ASP A 6 -20.26 2.40 11.75
CA ASP A 6 -19.20 2.83 12.66
C ASP A 6 -18.27 1.65 13.01
N GLY A 7 -18.81 0.45 13.22
CA GLY A 7 -18.02 -0.75 13.49
C GLY A 7 -17.11 -1.16 12.32
N VAL A 8 -17.61 -1.05 11.09
CA VAL A 8 -16.81 -1.25 9.87
C VAL A 8 -15.71 -0.19 9.79
N GLU A 9 -16.04 1.08 9.97
CA GLU A 9 -15.06 2.17 9.96
C GLU A 9 -13.94 1.97 11.00
N ILE A 10 -14.29 1.59 12.24
CA ILE A 10 -13.31 1.32 13.30
C ILE A 10 -12.35 0.21 12.88
N PHE A 11 -12.86 -0.88 12.32
CA PHE A 11 -12.03 -1.99 11.91
C PHE A 11 -11.10 -1.63 10.75
N PHE A 12 -11.63 -0.98 9.70
CA PHE A 12 -10.79 -0.53 8.58
C PHE A 12 -9.71 0.45 9.07
N THR A 13 -10.05 1.31 10.02
CA THR A 13 -9.08 2.23 10.64
C THR A 13 -7.97 1.47 11.37
N GLN A 14 -8.32 0.51 12.22
CA GLN A 14 -7.36 -0.33 12.94
C GLN A 14 -6.40 -1.05 11.97
N VAL A 15 -6.95 -1.75 10.98
CA VAL A 15 -6.17 -2.53 10.03
C VAL A 15 -5.25 -1.66 9.19
N PHE A 16 -5.81 -0.63 8.54
CA PHE A 16 -5.13 0.07 7.47
C PHE A 16 -4.37 1.31 7.95
N ARG A 17 -4.96 2.10 8.86
CA ARG A 17 -4.28 3.28 9.43
C ARG A 17 -3.29 2.86 10.52
N ASP A 18 -3.75 2.08 11.48
CA ASP A 18 -2.95 1.77 12.68
C ASP A 18 -2.01 0.57 12.46
N GLY A 19 -2.28 -0.30 11.48
CA GLY A 19 -1.50 -1.53 11.27
C GLY A 19 -1.64 -2.54 12.41
N PHE A 20 -2.69 -2.40 13.22
CA PHE A 20 -2.98 -3.25 14.36
C PHE A 20 -4.49 -3.41 14.47
N PHE A 21 -4.98 -4.64 14.61
CA PHE A 21 -6.41 -4.90 14.68
C PHE A 21 -6.76 -5.92 15.75
N HIS A 22 -7.92 -5.71 16.38
CA HIS A 22 -8.49 -6.70 17.28
C HIS A 22 -9.03 -7.86 16.44
N ALA A 23 -8.39 -9.03 16.55
CA ALA A 23 -8.64 -10.16 15.66
C ALA A 23 -9.84 -11.05 16.07
N ASP A 24 -10.59 -10.63 17.09
CA ASP A 24 -11.73 -11.37 17.64
C ASP A 24 -12.92 -10.46 17.95
N MET A 25 -13.17 -9.50 17.05
CA MET A 25 -14.33 -8.61 17.11
C MET A 25 -15.62 -9.39 16.82
N HIS A 26 -16.22 -9.94 17.86
CA HIS A 26 -17.51 -10.64 17.84
C HIS A 26 -18.47 -10.06 18.90
N PRO A 27 -19.79 -10.28 18.83
CA PRO A 27 -20.75 -9.66 19.76
C PRO A 27 -20.47 -9.92 21.25
N GLY A 28 -19.80 -11.01 21.62
CA GLY A 28 -19.35 -11.24 23.01
C GLY A 28 -18.19 -10.35 23.51
N ASN A 29 -17.43 -9.72 22.62
CA ASN A 29 -16.23 -8.93 22.95
C ASN A 29 -16.40 -7.42 22.68
N ILE A 30 -17.55 -7.02 22.15
CA ILE A 30 -17.84 -5.63 21.78
C ILE A 30 -19.14 -5.18 22.46
N LEU A 31 -19.05 -4.15 23.29
CA LEU A 31 -20.19 -3.44 23.84
C LEU A 31 -20.33 -2.06 23.20
N VAL A 32 -21.54 -1.51 23.30
CA VAL A 32 -21.86 -0.15 22.87
C VAL A 32 -22.38 0.59 24.08
N SER A 33 -21.77 1.72 24.40
CA SER A 33 -22.24 2.53 25.53
C SER A 33 -23.63 3.09 25.25
N VAL A 34 -24.50 3.01 26.26
CA VAL A 34 -25.85 3.58 26.28
C VAL A 34 -25.94 4.84 27.16
N GLU A 35 -24.85 5.22 27.83
CA GLU A 35 -24.84 6.40 28.70
C GLU A 35 -24.90 7.70 27.89
N PRO A 36 -25.62 8.74 28.33
CA PRO A 36 -25.76 9.99 27.58
C PRO A 36 -24.42 10.64 27.19
N ALA A 37 -23.41 10.57 28.06
CA ALA A 37 -22.10 11.18 27.83
C ALA A 37 -21.21 10.39 26.84
N THR A 38 -21.47 9.09 26.65
CA THR A 38 -20.65 8.20 25.82
C THR A 38 -21.47 7.42 24.80
N PHE A 39 -22.73 7.81 24.57
CA PHE A 39 -23.71 7.10 23.78
C PHE A 39 -23.17 6.72 22.39
N GLY A 40 -23.26 5.43 22.05
CA GLY A 40 -22.79 4.91 20.77
C GLY A 40 -21.28 4.63 20.70
N ARG A 41 -20.51 4.86 21.77
CA ARG A 41 -19.08 4.50 21.80
C ARG A 41 -18.91 2.98 21.82
N TYR A 42 -18.04 2.48 20.94
CA TYR A 42 -17.58 1.09 20.93
C TYR A 42 -16.62 0.82 22.09
N ILE A 43 -16.87 -0.26 22.82
CA ILE A 43 -16.07 -0.72 23.96
C ILE A 43 -15.61 -2.14 23.64
N ALA A 44 -14.30 -2.33 23.46
CA ALA A 44 -13.70 -3.66 23.35
C ALA A 44 -13.43 -4.21 24.75
N LEU A 45 -13.88 -5.44 25.01
CA LEU A 45 -13.75 -6.11 26.31
C LEU A 45 -12.48 -6.96 26.41
N ASP A 46 -12.09 -7.59 25.30
CA ASP A 46 -10.96 -8.51 25.25
C ASP A 46 -9.93 -8.04 24.21
N PHE A 47 -8.66 -8.24 24.51
CA PHE A 47 -7.52 -7.97 23.63
C PHE A 47 -6.59 -9.19 23.51
N GLY A 48 -7.07 -10.39 23.88
CA GLY A 48 -6.29 -11.63 23.87
C GLY A 48 -5.84 -12.08 22.48
N ILE A 49 -6.56 -11.70 21.43
CA ILE A 49 -6.17 -11.97 20.03
C ILE A 49 -6.11 -10.65 19.27
N VAL A 50 -4.90 -10.28 18.90
CA VAL A 50 -4.57 -9.06 18.17
C VAL A 50 -3.62 -9.40 17.02
N GLY A 51 -3.85 -8.78 15.86
CA GLY A 51 -3.01 -8.91 14.68
C GLY A 51 -2.26 -7.62 14.40
N THR A 52 -1.06 -7.74 13.83
CA THR A 52 -0.27 -6.61 13.33
C THR A 52 0.02 -6.79 11.85
N LEU A 53 0.12 -5.68 11.14
CA LEU A 53 0.55 -5.61 9.74
C LEU A 53 1.79 -4.74 9.68
N ASN A 54 2.90 -5.32 9.21
CA ASN A 54 4.11 -4.55 8.93
C ASN A 54 3.94 -3.74 7.62
N ASP A 55 4.90 -2.86 7.31
CA ASP A 55 4.78 -1.98 6.13
C ASP A 55 4.76 -2.77 4.81
N PHE A 56 5.42 -3.92 4.77
CA PHE A 56 5.38 -4.82 3.63
C PHE A 56 3.99 -5.46 3.44
N ASP A 57 3.34 -5.90 4.51
CA ASP A 57 1.98 -6.43 4.49
C ASP A 57 0.98 -5.33 4.06
N LYS A 58 1.18 -4.10 4.54
CA LYS A 58 0.37 -2.94 4.16
C LYS A 58 0.51 -2.62 2.68
N ASP A 59 1.74 -2.53 2.17
CA ASP A 59 2.01 -2.27 0.75
C ASP A 59 1.41 -3.38 -0.13
N TYR A 60 1.68 -4.64 0.21
CA TYR A 60 1.09 -5.80 -0.48
C TYR A 60 -0.44 -5.74 -0.51
N LEU A 61 -1.09 -5.52 0.63
CA LEU A 61 -2.56 -5.42 0.69
C LEU A 61 -3.06 -4.23 -0.15
N SER A 62 -2.35 -3.10 -0.13
CA SER A 62 -2.74 -1.88 -0.85
C SER A 62 -2.74 -2.09 -2.36
N GLN A 63 -1.68 -2.71 -2.89
CA GLN A 63 -1.55 -3.00 -4.30
C GLN A 63 -2.58 -4.03 -4.76
N ASN A 64 -2.80 -5.08 -3.96
CA ASN A 64 -3.80 -6.09 -4.28
C ASN A 64 -5.23 -5.55 -4.25
N PHE A 65 -5.59 -4.73 -3.26
CA PHE A 65 -6.90 -4.09 -3.24
C PHE A 65 -7.06 -3.13 -4.43
N LEU A 66 -6.04 -2.35 -4.78
CA LEU A 66 -6.10 -1.42 -5.92
C LEU A 66 -6.33 -2.13 -7.23
N ALA A 67 -5.55 -3.18 -7.46
CA ALA A 67 -5.65 -4.01 -8.64
C ALA A 67 -7.03 -4.71 -8.70
N PHE A 68 -7.50 -5.23 -7.57
CA PHE A 68 -8.84 -5.81 -7.46
C PHE A 68 -9.97 -4.82 -7.78
N PHE A 69 -9.94 -3.60 -7.23
CA PHE A 69 -10.94 -2.55 -7.51
C PHE A 69 -10.96 -2.13 -8.98
N ARG A 70 -9.80 -2.07 -9.62
CA ARG A 70 -9.66 -1.73 -11.04
C ARG A 70 -9.96 -2.90 -11.96
N ARG A 71 -10.31 -4.08 -11.41
CA ARG A 71 -10.43 -5.35 -12.14
C ARG A 71 -9.15 -5.71 -12.92
N ASP A 72 -8.01 -5.25 -12.43
CA ASP A 72 -6.68 -5.53 -12.96
C ASP A 72 -6.15 -6.83 -12.33
N TYR A 73 -6.71 -7.96 -12.77
CA TYR A 73 -6.35 -9.28 -12.25
C TYR A 73 -4.90 -9.65 -12.58
N LYS A 74 -4.35 -9.09 -13.67
CA LYS A 74 -2.95 -9.29 -14.05
C LYS A 74 -2.03 -8.67 -13.01
N ARG A 75 -2.29 -7.42 -12.60
CA ARG A 75 -1.50 -6.76 -11.54
C ARG A 75 -1.62 -7.48 -10.20
N VAL A 76 -2.80 -8.04 -9.86
CA VAL A 76 -2.95 -8.91 -8.67
C VAL A 76 -1.98 -10.11 -8.74
N ALA A 77 -1.93 -10.79 -9.88
CA ALA A 77 -1.04 -11.94 -10.06
C ALA A 77 0.45 -11.57 -9.98
N GLU A 78 0.85 -10.47 -10.64
CA GLU A 78 2.21 -9.95 -10.59
C GLU A 78 2.62 -9.57 -9.15
N ALA A 79 1.74 -8.87 -8.42
CA ALA A 79 2.01 -8.47 -7.03
C ALA A 79 2.24 -9.66 -6.09
N HIS A 80 1.53 -10.79 -6.30
CA HIS A 80 1.76 -12.02 -5.53
C HIS A 80 3.13 -12.64 -5.80
N ILE A 81 3.64 -12.54 -7.03
CA ILE A 81 4.95 -13.10 -7.42
C ILE A 81 6.08 -12.15 -6.97
N GLU A 82 5.90 -10.84 -7.17
CA GLU A 82 6.86 -9.80 -6.77
C GLU A 82 7.07 -9.76 -5.25
N SER A 83 6.01 -9.96 -4.47
CA SER A 83 6.10 -10.04 -3.01
C SER A 83 6.75 -11.32 -2.51
N GLY A 84 7.00 -12.30 -3.38
CA GLY A 84 7.52 -13.61 -3.00
C GLY A 84 6.50 -14.49 -2.26
N TRP A 85 5.23 -14.11 -2.29
CA TRP A 85 4.17 -14.93 -1.69
C TRP A 85 3.82 -16.10 -2.59
N ALA A 86 3.82 -15.89 -3.92
CA ALA A 86 3.80 -16.96 -4.90
C ALA A 86 5.23 -17.34 -5.31
N PRO A 87 5.49 -18.63 -5.60
CA PRO A 87 6.75 -19.07 -6.19
C PRO A 87 7.08 -18.29 -7.47
N LYS A 88 8.36 -17.98 -7.70
CA LYS A 88 8.81 -17.22 -8.87
C LYS A 88 8.56 -17.94 -10.19
N GLU A 89 8.41 -19.25 -10.12
CA GLU A 89 8.13 -20.15 -11.24
C GLU A 89 6.64 -20.15 -11.62
N THR A 90 5.78 -19.52 -10.81
CA THR A 90 4.34 -19.44 -11.07
C THR A 90 4.06 -18.66 -12.34
N ARG A 91 3.27 -19.23 -13.25
CA ARG A 91 2.87 -18.55 -14.48
C ARG A 91 1.83 -17.46 -14.17
N VAL A 92 2.18 -16.22 -14.51
CA VAL A 92 1.32 -15.04 -14.31
C VAL A 92 -0.07 -15.25 -14.94
N ASP A 93 -0.13 -15.77 -16.17
CA ASP A 93 -1.40 -15.97 -16.90
C ASP A 93 -2.33 -16.99 -16.21
N GLU A 94 -1.76 -18.02 -15.58
CA GLU A 94 -2.53 -19.06 -14.86
C GLU A 94 -3.08 -18.51 -13.55
N LEU A 95 -2.26 -17.76 -12.81
CA LEU A 95 -2.66 -17.09 -11.58
C LEU A 95 -3.71 -16.00 -11.86
N GLU A 96 -3.52 -15.20 -12.91
CA GLU A 96 -4.51 -14.20 -13.38
C GLU A 96 -5.84 -14.87 -13.67
N SER A 97 -5.83 -15.95 -14.46
CA SER A 97 -7.06 -16.68 -14.83
C SER A 97 -7.79 -17.22 -13.60
N ALA A 98 -7.05 -17.74 -12.63
CA ALA A 98 -7.64 -18.23 -11.38
C ALA A 98 -8.21 -17.11 -10.51
N VAL A 99 -7.51 -15.98 -10.40
CA VAL A 99 -8.00 -14.79 -9.70
C VAL A 99 -9.26 -14.26 -10.39
N ARG A 100 -9.25 -14.10 -11.71
CA ARG A 100 -10.40 -13.66 -12.52
C ARG A 100 -11.62 -14.56 -12.31
N ALA A 101 -11.44 -15.88 -12.38
CA ALA A 101 -12.51 -16.85 -12.17
C ALA A 101 -13.13 -16.77 -10.77
N CYS A 102 -12.36 -16.35 -9.77
CA CYS A 102 -12.87 -16.15 -8.41
C CYS A 102 -13.60 -14.83 -8.24
N CYS A 103 -13.13 -13.77 -8.90
CA CYS A 103 -13.55 -12.39 -8.69
C CYS A 103 -14.73 -11.95 -9.56
N GLU A 104 -14.75 -12.31 -10.85
CA GLU A 104 -15.81 -11.89 -11.79
C GLU A 104 -17.23 -12.29 -11.33
N PRO A 105 -17.48 -13.54 -10.87
CA PRO A 105 -18.82 -13.93 -10.41
C PRO A 105 -19.30 -13.16 -9.17
N ILE A 106 -18.40 -12.46 -8.49
CA ILE A 106 -18.70 -11.64 -7.33
C ILE A 106 -19.08 -10.23 -7.80
N PHE A 107 -18.35 -9.66 -8.76
CA PHE A 107 -18.67 -8.35 -9.34
C PHE A 107 -19.97 -8.30 -10.15
N ASP A 108 -20.44 -9.44 -10.66
CA ASP A 108 -21.72 -9.54 -11.38
C ASP A 108 -22.96 -9.54 -10.46
N ARG A 109 -22.76 -9.55 -9.14
CA ARG A 109 -23.86 -9.48 -8.15
C ARG A 109 -24.09 -8.04 -7.70
N PRO A 110 -25.33 -7.67 -7.31
CA PRO A 110 -25.57 -6.40 -6.63
C PRO A 110 -24.63 -6.26 -5.42
N LEU A 111 -23.99 -5.10 -5.24
CA LEU A 111 -22.99 -4.86 -4.19
C LEU A 111 -23.48 -5.24 -2.77
N ARG A 112 -24.78 -5.05 -2.50
CA ARG A 112 -25.46 -5.47 -1.26
C ARG A 112 -25.35 -6.99 -0.97
N ASP A 113 -25.26 -7.81 -2.01
CA ASP A 113 -25.22 -9.28 -1.92
C ASP A 113 -23.77 -9.81 -1.92
N ILE A 114 -22.78 -8.92 -2.02
CA ILE A 114 -21.37 -9.28 -2.00
C ILE A 114 -20.88 -9.39 -0.56
N SER A 115 -20.29 -10.53 -0.23
CA SER A 115 -19.58 -10.72 1.02
C SER A 115 -18.10 -10.44 0.85
N PHE A 116 -17.60 -9.40 1.53
CA PHE A 116 -16.18 -9.04 1.49
C PHE A 116 -15.32 -10.15 2.11
N GLY A 117 -15.78 -10.73 3.21
CA GLY A 117 -15.11 -11.87 3.84
C GLY A 117 -15.09 -13.11 2.93
N GLN A 118 -16.17 -13.38 2.19
CA GLN A 118 -16.22 -14.52 1.26
C GLN A 118 -15.33 -14.31 0.03
N VAL A 119 -15.22 -13.07 -0.47
CA VAL A 119 -14.28 -12.70 -1.54
C VAL A 119 -12.86 -13.01 -1.10
N LEU A 120 -12.45 -12.50 0.06
CA LEU A 120 -11.11 -12.74 0.61
C LEU A 120 -10.86 -14.22 0.86
N LEU A 121 -11.85 -14.95 1.39
CA LEU A 121 -11.75 -16.40 1.58
C LEU A 121 -11.52 -17.14 0.26
N ARG A 122 -12.22 -16.77 -0.82
CA ARG A 122 -12.00 -17.37 -2.14
C ARG A 122 -10.63 -17.02 -2.70
N LEU A 123 -10.18 -15.77 -2.54
CA LEU A 123 -8.85 -15.34 -2.96
C LEU A 123 -7.74 -16.12 -2.25
N PHE A 124 -7.79 -16.24 -0.92
CA PHE A 124 -6.82 -17.04 -0.15
C PHE A 124 -6.89 -18.54 -0.46
N GLN A 125 -8.09 -19.08 -0.69
CA GLN A 125 -8.23 -20.49 -1.08
C GLN A 125 -7.62 -20.78 -2.45
N THR A 126 -7.80 -19.87 -3.39
CA THR A 126 -7.22 -19.96 -4.72
C THR A 126 -5.72 -19.77 -4.70
N SER A 127 -5.22 -18.82 -3.91
CA SER A 127 -3.79 -18.60 -3.74
C SER A 127 -3.08 -19.86 -3.18
N ARG A 128 -3.70 -20.58 -2.24
CA ARG A 128 -3.16 -21.86 -1.74
C ARG A 128 -2.95 -22.92 -2.82
N ARG A 129 -3.71 -22.91 -3.93
CA ARG A 129 -3.51 -23.84 -5.06
C ARG A 129 -2.23 -23.54 -5.85
N PHE A 130 -1.71 -22.33 -5.73
CA PHE A 130 -0.47 -21.88 -6.34
C PHE A 130 0.70 -21.86 -5.34
N ASN A 131 0.61 -22.64 -4.25
CA ASN A 131 1.57 -22.65 -3.15
C ASN A 131 1.84 -21.25 -2.55
N VAL A 132 0.85 -20.37 -2.58
CA VAL A 132 0.99 -19.07 -1.94
C VAL A 132 0.98 -19.25 -0.43
N GLU A 133 2.07 -18.88 0.24
CA GLU A 133 2.14 -18.91 1.71
C GLU A 133 1.26 -17.80 2.29
N VAL A 134 0.14 -18.19 2.90
CA VAL A 134 -0.76 -17.26 3.58
C VAL A 134 -0.30 -17.09 5.01
N GLN A 135 0.16 -15.89 5.36
CA GLN A 135 0.60 -15.58 6.72
C GLN A 135 -0.57 -15.67 7.73
N PRO A 136 -0.34 -16.17 8.96
CA PRO A 136 -1.40 -16.32 9.96
C PRO A 136 -2.16 -15.03 10.27
N GLN A 137 -1.49 -13.86 10.29
CA GLN A 137 -2.16 -12.59 10.56
C GLN A 137 -3.21 -12.22 9.51
N LEU A 138 -3.05 -12.69 8.27
CA LEU A 138 -4.01 -12.42 7.21
C LEU A 138 -5.23 -13.34 7.30
N VAL A 139 -5.03 -14.57 7.78
CA VAL A 139 -6.13 -15.48 8.12
C VAL A 139 -6.94 -14.91 9.27
N LEU A 140 -6.28 -14.34 10.28
CA LEU A 140 -6.93 -13.63 11.38
C LEU A 140 -7.70 -12.40 10.87
N LEU A 141 -7.09 -11.59 9.99
CA LEU A 141 -7.73 -10.44 9.36
C LEU A 141 -9.01 -10.86 8.62
N GLN A 142 -8.94 -11.93 7.83
CA GLN A 142 -10.06 -12.50 7.10
C GLN A 142 -11.17 -13.00 8.04
N LYS A 143 -10.82 -13.73 9.11
CA LYS A 143 -11.80 -14.21 10.10
C LYS A 143 -12.51 -13.03 10.78
N THR A 144 -11.76 -11.99 11.12
CA THR A 144 -12.30 -10.79 11.75
C THR A 144 -13.27 -10.06 10.82
N LEU A 145 -12.90 -9.91 9.55
CA LEU A 145 -13.77 -9.34 8.52
C LEU A 145 -15.09 -10.10 8.39
N LEU A 146 -15.05 -11.44 8.36
CA LEU A 146 -16.27 -12.28 8.31
C LEU A 146 -17.15 -12.08 9.55
N ASN A 147 -16.56 -11.98 10.74
CA ASN A 147 -17.29 -11.77 11.98
C ASN A 147 -17.97 -10.39 12.02
N ILE A 148 -17.25 -9.34 11.63
CA ILE A 148 -17.77 -7.96 11.59
C ILE A 148 -18.85 -7.85 10.53
N GLU A 149 -18.67 -8.48 9.37
CA GLU A 149 -19.68 -8.56 8.32
C GLU A 149 -20.95 -9.26 8.81
N GLY A 150 -20.80 -10.41 9.47
CA GLY A 150 -21.92 -11.16 10.04
C GLY A 150 -22.66 -10.33 11.08
N LEU A 151 -21.95 -9.69 12.00
CA LEU A 151 -22.52 -8.81 13.02
C LEU A 151 -23.20 -7.59 12.38
N GLY A 152 -22.56 -6.98 11.37
CA GLY A 152 -23.09 -5.82 10.66
C GLY A 152 -24.42 -6.12 9.98
N ARG A 153 -24.51 -7.27 9.30
CA ARG A 153 -25.76 -7.75 8.67
C ARG A 153 -26.84 -8.19 9.66
N GLN A 154 -26.46 -8.69 10.84
CA GLN A 154 -27.44 -8.97 11.91
C GLN A 154 -28.10 -7.69 12.43
N LEU A 155 -27.33 -6.59 12.49
CA LEU A 155 -27.81 -5.30 12.97
C LEU A 155 -28.48 -4.44 11.89
N ASP A 156 -28.09 -4.60 10.63
CA ASP A 156 -28.66 -3.94 9.46
C ASP A 156 -28.60 -4.89 8.24
N PRO A 157 -29.68 -5.63 7.93
CA PRO A 157 -29.70 -6.60 6.84
C PRO A 157 -29.40 -6.01 5.45
N ASP A 158 -29.67 -4.71 5.27
CA ASP A 158 -29.42 -3.98 4.03
C ASP A 158 -28.02 -3.33 3.97
N LEU A 159 -27.15 -3.63 4.94
CA LEU A 159 -25.80 -3.07 5.02
C LEU A 159 -24.95 -3.49 3.81
N ASP A 160 -24.69 -2.53 2.94
CA ASP A 160 -23.70 -2.65 1.88
C ASP A 160 -22.30 -2.34 2.45
N LEU A 161 -21.60 -3.41 2.85
CA LEU A 161 -20.22 -3.34 3.35
C LEU A 161 -19.26 -2.77 2.31
N TRP A 162 -19.48 -3.08 1.04
CA TRP A 162 -18.64 -2.60 -0.04
C TRP A 162 -18.73 -1.08 -0.17
N LYS A 163 -19.96 -0.56 -0.19
CA LYS A 163 -20.22 0.89 -0.23
C LYS A 163 -19.65 1.62 0.98
N THR A 164 -19.72 1.01 2.16
CA THR A 164 -19.21 1.57 3.42
C THR A 164 -17.67 1.55 3.45
N ALA A 165 -17.04 0.45 3.06
CA ALA A 165 -15.59 0.28 3.15
C ALA A 165 -14.79 1.00 2.04
N LYS A 166 -15.36 1.08 0.82
CA LYS A 166 -14.70 1.65 -0.36
C LYS A 166 -14.03 3.02 -0.11
N PRO A 167 -14.70 4.06 0.45
CA PRO A 167 -14.07 5.37 0.65
C PRO A 167 -12.97 5.35 1.71
N HIS A 168 -12.96 4.39 2.64
CA HIS A 168 -11.86 4.24 3.60
C HIS A 168 -10.66 3.57 2.95
N LEU A 169 -10.91 2.53 2.16
CA LEU A 169 -9.88 1.86 1.36
C LEU A 169 -9.24 2.83 0.36
N GLU A 170 -10.02 3.57 -0.43
CA GLU A 170 -9.49 4.52 -1.43
C GLU A 170 -8.65 5.63 -0.79
N ARG A 171 -9.07 6.16 0.37
CA ARG A 171 -8.28 7.15 1.12
C ARG A 171 -6.95 6.57 1.58
N TRP A 172 -6.97 5.40 2.21
CA TRP A 172 -5.77 4.72 2.65
C TRP A 172 -4.82 4.40 1.49
N MET A 173 -5.34 3.95 0.35
CA MET A 173 -4.53 3.65 -0.83
C MET A 173 -3.85 4.91 -1.38
N ASN A 174 -4.53 6.07 -1.35
CA ASN A 174 -3.92 7.35 -1.72
C ASN A 174 -2.85 7.80 -0.71
N GLU A 175 -3.01 7.45 0.57
CA GLU A 175 -2.02 7.74 1.61
C GLU A 175 -0.79 6.83 1.53
N GLN A 176 -0.94 5.57 1.10
CA GLN A 176 0.17 4.62 0.96
C GLN A 176 0.87 4.69 -0.40
N ILE A 177 0.10 4.57 -1.50
CA ILE A 177 0.62 4.47 -2.87
C ILE A 177 0.67 5.84 -3.56
N GLY A 178 -0.12 6.81 -3.08
CA GLY A 178 -0.21 8.13 -3.68
C GLY A 178 1.02 9.01 -3.41
N PHE A 179 1.04 10.17 -4.07
CA PHE A 179 2.12 11.16 -3.93
C PHE A 179 2.38 11.56 -2.47
N ALA A 180 1.34 11.57 -1.63
CA ALA A 180 1.47 11.84 -0.20
C ALA A 180 2.30 10.77 0.53
N GLY A 181 2.07 9.48 0.25
CA GLY A 181 2.83 8.36 0.80
C GLY A 181 4.28 8.38 0.36
N PHE A 182 4.51 8.62 -0.93
CA PHE A 182 5.85 8.81 -1.48
C PHE A 182 6.60 9.95 -0.76
N ILE A 183 5.97 11.11 -0.57
CA ILE A 183 6.59 12.23 0.13
C ILE A 183 6.84 11.91 1.61
N ALA A 184 5.93 11.19 2.28
CA ALA A 184 6.11 10.76 3.66
C ALA A 184 7.30 9.79 3.80
N GLN A 185 7.39 8.79 2.92
CA GLN A 185 8.46 7.82 2.89
C GLN A 185 9.82 8.46 2.54
N VAL A 186 9.83 9.37 1.57
CA VAL A 186 11.02 10.17 1.23
C VAL A 186 11.45 11.03 2.41
N LYS A 187 10.52 11.64 3.15
CA LYS A 187 10.82 12.45 4.34
C LYS A 187 11.38 11.60 5.49
N GLU A 188 10.86 10.39 5.68
CA GLU A 188 11.29 9.46 6.72
C GLU A 188 12.68 8.87 6.43
N GLU A 189 12.96 8.53 5.16
CA GLU A 189 14.27 8.04 4.72
C GLU A 189 15.27 9.18 4.41
N MET A 190 14.82 10.44 4.35
CA MET A 190 15.66 11.62 4.11
C MET A 190 16.91 11.71 5.00
N PRO A 191 16.83 11.46 6.32
CA PRO A 191 18.00 11.51 7.19
C PRO A 191 19.04 10.44 6.83
N ARG A 192 18.57 9.28 6.35
CA ARG A 192 19.42 8.19 5.89
C ARG A 192 20.10 8.53 4.56
N TYR A 193 19.33 9.10 3.63
CA TYR A 193 19.85 9.55 2.33
C TYR A 193 20.76 10.77 2.41
N SER A 194 20.57 11.66 3.37
CA SER A 194 21.45 12.82 3.59
C SER A 194 22.92 12.44 3.78
N LYS A 195 23.19 11.23 4.28
CA LYS A 195 24.54 10.67 4.47
C LYS A 195 25.08 9.99 3.21
N LEU A 196 24.19 9.49 2.34
CA LEU A 196 24.51 8.75 1.11
C LEU A 196 24.67 9.66 -0.10
N ILE A 197 23.85 10.72 -0.22
CA ILE A 197 23.87 11.67 -1.35
C ILE A 197 25.26 12.28 -1.57
N PRO A 198 25.99 12.74 -0.52
CA PRO A 198 27.36 13.25 -0.71
C PRO A 198 28.35 12.19 -1.21
N GLN A 199 28.06 10.90 -1.01
CA GLN A 199 28.93 9.78 -1.36
C GLN A 199 28.62 9.20 -2.76
N MET A 200 27.43 9.46 -3.30
CA MET A 200 27.00 9.01 -4.63
C MET A 200 28.00 9.33 -5.76
N PRO A 201 28.60 10.54 -5.84
CA PRO A 201 29.58 10.83 -6.88
C PRO A 201 30.82 9.93 -6.82
N ARG A 202 31.27 9.58 -5.60
CA ARG A 202 32.42 8.68 -5.40
C ARG A 202 32.08 7.24 -5.75
N LEU A 203 30.91 6.74 -5.33
CA LEU A 203 30.46 5.38 -5.64
C LEU A 203 30.23 5.19 -7.14
N ALA A 204 29.62 6.16 -7.81
CA ALA A 204 29.48 6.16 -9.26
C ALA A 204 30.85 6.15 -9.93
N HIS A 205 31.78 7.03 -9.50
CA HIS A 205 33.13 7.06 -10.04
C HIS A 205 33.87 5.73 -9.84
N GLN A 206 33.75 5.10 -8.66
CA GLN A 206 34.37 3.80 -8.36
C GLN A 206 33.78 2.66 -9.19
N ALA A 207 32.45 2.54 -9.28
CA ALA A 207 31.79 1.51 -10.08
C ALA A 207 32.18 1.62 -11.56
N LEU A 208 32.22 2.85 -12.08
CA LEU A 208 32.63 3.11 -13.46
C LEU A 208 34.13 2.86 -13.69
N THR A 209 34.98 3.19 -12.72
CA THR A 209 36.42 2.90 -12.80
C THR A 209 36.71 1.40 -12.69
N GLN A 210 35.88 0.66 -11.96
CA GLN A 210 36.01 -0.79 -11.79
C GLN A 210 35.52 -1.54 -13.04
N LEU A 211 34.41 -1.10 -13.65
CA LEU A 211 33.98 -1.55 -14.97
C LEU A 211 35.05 -1.25 -16.03
N ALA A 212 35.61 -0.04 -16.00
CA ALA A 212 36.72 0.37 -16.87
C ALA A 212 38.02 -0.45 -16.68
N ARG A 213 38.26 -0.99 -15.50
CA ARG A 213 39.43 -1.86 -15.22
C ARG A 213 39.17 -3.33 -15.53
N SER A 214 37.90 -3.75 -15.61
CA SER A 214 37.53 -5.14 -15.85
C SER A 214 37.61 -5.53 -17.34
N GLU A 215 37.52 -4.58 -18.27
CA GLU A 215 37.65 -4.81 -19.71
C GLU A 215 39.01 -4.37 -20.24
N ASN A 216 40.02 -5.22 -20.04
CA ASN A 216 41.24 -5.18 -20.85
C ASN A 216 40.94 -5.71 -22.27
N ARG A 217 40.46 -4.87 -23.20
CA ARG A 217 40.83 -4.98 -24.63
C ARG A 217 40.58 -3.77 -25.55
N ASP A 218 39.75 -2.78 -25.24
CA ASP A 218 39.41 -1.74 -26.23
C ASP A 218 39.52 -0.29 -25.69
N GLU A 219 40.67 0.34 -25.93
CA GLU A 219 40.93 1.77 -25.62
C GLU A 219 39.90 2.74 -26.26
N GLU A 220 39.29 2.35 -27.38
CA GLU A 220 38.32 3.17 -28.11
C GLU A 220 36.95 3.18 -27.42
N LEU A 221 36.47 2.03 -26.95
CA LEU A 221 35.26 1.91 -26.12
C LEU A 221 35.40 2.69 -24.82
N MET A 222 36.60 2.65 -24.22
CA MET A 222 36.92 3.42 -23.01
C MET A 222 36.79 4.94 -23.22
N ARG A 223 37.21 5.48 -24.36
CA ARG A 223 37.02 6.91 -24.67
C ARG A 223 35.56 7.26 -24.86
N GLN A 224 34.78 6.38 -25.49
CA GLN A 224 33.34 6.58 -25.70
C GLN A 224 32.57 6.56 -24.38
N VAL A 225 32.82 5.58 -23.50
CA VAL A 225 32.18 5.49 -22.18
C VAL A 225 32.51 6.73 -21.32
N VAL A 226 33.78 7.18 -21.28
CA VAL A 226 34.16 8.38 -20.52
C VAL A 226 33.50 9.64 -21.08
N ALA A 227 33.35 9.75 -22.41
CA ALA A 227 32.67 10.88 -23.05
C ALA A 227 31.15 10.88 -22.75
N GLU A 228 30.51 9.72 -22.84
CA GLU A 228 29.09 9.51 -22.50
C GLU A 228 28.84 9.88 -21.03
N LEU A 229 29.72 9.43 -20.13
CA LEU A 229 29.65 9.74 -18.71
C LEU A 229 29.79 11.23 -18.41
N ARG A 230 30.72 11.93 -19.07
CA ARG A 230 30.85 13.39 -18.93
C ARG A 230 29.58 14.11 -19.41
N ARG A 231 28.98 13.62 -20.49
CA ARG A 231 27.72 14.16 -21.03
C ARG A 231 26.57 13.94 -20.05
N THR A 232 26.40 12.72 -19.55
CA THR A 232 25.36 12.36 -18.59
C THR A 232 25.52 13.10 -17.27
N ASN A 233 26.75 13.21 -16.75
CA ASN A 233 27.03 13.94 -15.52
C ASN A 233 26.77 15.45 -15.69
N ARG A 234 27.08 16.02 -16.87
CA ARG A 234 26.73 17.42 -17.20
C ARG A 234 25.23 17.64 -17.27
N ILE A 235 24.48 16.69 -17.84
CA ILE A 235 23.01 16.75 -17.91
C ILE A 235 22.41 16.60 -16.51
N LEU A 236 22.88 15.65 -15.70
CA LEU A 236 22.47 15.48 -14.30
C LEU A 236 22.72 16.76 -13.49
N MET A 237 23.90 17.36 -13.61
CA MET A 237 24.21 18.63 -12.94
C MET A 237 23.27 19.76 -13.40
N LEU A 238 22.97 19.86 -14.69
CA LEU A 238 21.98 20.81 -15.21
C LEU A 238 20.58 20.57 -14.64
N VAL A 239 20.13 19.32 -14.56
CA VAL A 239 18.84 18.96 -13.97
C VAL A 239 18.80 19.29 -12.49
N VAL A 240 19.88 19.01 -11.75
CA VAL A 240 19.99 19.34 -10.32
C VAL A 240 19.99 20.85 -10.09
N TYR A 241 20.75 21.61 -10.86
CA TYR A 241 20.77 23.08 -10.75
C TYR A 241 19.45 23.71 -11.19
N PHE A 242 18.83 23.19 -12.25
CA PHE A 242 17.53 23.67 -12.73
C PHE A 242 16.43 23.36 -11.71
N GLY A 243 16.38 22.12 -11.20
CA GLY A 243 15.43 21.71 -10.16
C GLY A 243 15.63 22.49 -8.85
N GLY A 244 16.88 22.64 -8.40
CA GLY A 244 17.21 23.46 -7.23
C GLY A 244 16.86 24.94 -7.41
N GLY A 245 17.10 25.50 -8.60
CA GLY A 245 16.74 26.87 -8.96
C GLY A 245 15.23 27.09 -9.04
N LEU A 246 14.47 26.11 -9.52
CA LEU A 246 13.01 26.18 -9.60
C LEU A 246 12.39 26.12 -8.20
N ILE A 247 12.87 25.22 -7.34
CA ILE A 247 12.45 25.15 -5.94
C ILE A 247 12.83 26.44 -5.20
N GLY A 248 14.07 26.90 -5.35
CA GLY A 248 14.53 28.15 -4.73
C GLY A 248 13.74 29.37 -5.21
N GLY A 249 13.43 29.44 -6.51
CA GLY A 249 12.62 30.49 -7.10
C GLY A 249 11.18 30.51 -6.58
N VAL A 250 10.55 29.34 -6.44
CA VAL A 250 9.21 29.22 -5.85
C VAL A 250 9.21 29.66 -4.39
N VAL A 251 10.21 29.25 -3.60
CA VAL A 251 10.35 29.68 -2.20
C VAL A 251 10.56 31.19 -2.10
N LEU A 252 11.40 31.77 -2.96
CA LEU A 252 11.70 33.19 -2.95
C LEU A 252 10.50 34.03 -3.40
N LEU A 253 9.76 33.55 -4.41
CA LEU A 253 8.49 34.15 -4.85
C LEU A 253 7.46 34.12 -3.71
N GLN A 254 7.33 33.00 -2.99
CA GLN A 254 6.45 32.90 -1.84
C GLN A 254 6.84 33.87 -0.72
N ILE A 255 8.13 34.05 -0.44
CA ILE A 255 8.61 35.01 0.56
C ILE A 255 8.28 36.45 0.13
N VAL A 256 8.56 36.81 -1.12
CA VAL A 256 8.29 38.16 -1.66
C VAL A 256 6.80 38.47 -1.61
N LEU A 257 5.94 37.55 -2.08
CA LEU A 257 4.49 37.71 -2.05
C LEU A 257 3.96 37.89 -0.63
N ARG A 258 4.51 37.16 0.34
CA ARG A 258 4.14 37.32 1.76
C ARG A 258 4.56 38.67 2.33
N TRP A 259 5.70 39.20 1.88
CA TRP A 259 6.23 40.48 2.33
C TRP A 259 5.45 41.66 1.74
N THR A 260 5.04 41.58 0.47
CA THR A 260 4.23 42.62 -0.20
C THR A 260 2.78 42.69 0.28
N VAL A 261 2.25 41.62 0.90
CA VAL A 261 0.89 41.61 1.49
C VAL A 261 0.88 42.20 2.91
N PHE A 262 2.05 42.36 3.55
CA PHE A 262 2.21 42.91 4.90
C PHE A 262 2.61 44.40 4.93
N LEU A 263 2.74 45.04 3.77
CA LEU A 263 3.13 46.45 3.55
C LEU A 263 1.97 47.21 2.91
#